data_AF-A0AAW6SYR9-F1
#
_entry.id   AF-A0AAW6SYR9-F1
#
_cell.length_a   1.000
_cell.length_b   1.000
_cell.length_c   1.000
_cell.angle_alpha   90.00
_cell.angle_beta   90.00
_cell.angle_gamma   90.00
#
_symmetry.space_group_name_H-M   'P 1'
#
loop_
_entity.id
_entity.type
_entity.pdbx_description
1 polymer ?
#
loop_
_entity_poly.entity_id
_entity_poly.type
_entity_poly.pdbx_seq_one_letter_code
_entity_poly.pdbx_strand_id
1 'polypeptide(L)' 'MFEKRLYTKEGDPIISDISFNGESFEVERDTTRDKYGENTITNHHCKSISVMKDENNHDQYILRECSGFQRPYYLGTDKK' A
#
# COMPACT_ATOMS: atom_id res chain seq x y z
N MET A 1 9.55 6.88 7.34
CA MET A 1 8.43 5.96 7.58
C MET A 1 7.15 6.68 7.19
N PHE A 2 6.29 6.06 6.39
CA PHE A 2 5.04 6.64 5.91
C PHE A 2 3.88 5.72 6.31
N GLU A 3 2.90 6.25 7.03
CA GLU A 3 1.66 5.54 7.36
C GLU A 3 0.59 5.84 6.30
N LYS A 4 -0.06 4.82 5.78
CA LYS A 4 -1.21 4.92 4.88
C LYS A 4 -2.43 4.23 5.48
N ARG A 5 -3.59 4.91 5.41
CA ARG A 5 -4.89 4.34 5.79
C ARG A 5 -5.72 4.09 4.55
N LEU A 6 -6.21 2.86 4.43
CA LEU A 6 -7.22 2.44 3.48
C LEU A 6 -8.45 1.97 4.25
N TYR A 7 -9.59 1.87 3.59
CA TYR A 7 -10.82 1.40 4.20
C TYR A 7 -11.41 0.26 3.37
N THR A 8 -11.97 -0.74 4.05
CA THR A 8 -12.74 -1.81 3.41
C THR A 8 -14.04 -1.25 2.84
N LYS A 9 -14.79 -2.08 2.10
CA LYS A 9 -16.12 -1.70 1.60
C LYS A 9 -17.10 -1.45 2.75
N GLU A 10 -16.89 -2.08 3.90
CA GLU A 10 -17.65 -1.91 5.14
C GLU A 10 -17.22 -0.66 5.94
N GLY A 11 -16.11 -0.02 5.56
CA GLY A 11 -15.57 1.17 6.22
C GLY A 11 -14.56 0.89 7.33
N ASP A 12 -14.13 -0.36 7.50
CA ASP A 12 -13.13 -0.73 8.50
C ASP A 12 -11.72 -0.34 8.02
N PRO A 13 -10.87 0.21 8.90
CA PRO A 13 -9.55 0.68 8.50
C PRO A 13 -8.58 -0.48 8.27
N ILE A 14 -7.81 -0.37 7.21
CA ILE A 14 -6.59 -1.13 6.94
C ILE A 14 -5.43 -0.14 7.06
N ILE A 15 -4.52 -0.39 8.00
CA ILE A 15 -3.36 0.46 8.24
C ILE A 15 -2.18 -0.16 7.54
N SER A 16 -1.32 0.66 6.95
CA SER A 16 -0.09 0.15 6.37
C SER A 16 1.06 1.09 6.55
N ASP A 17 2.15 0.58 7.10
CA ASP A 17 3.38 1.31 7.32
C ASP A 17 4.40 0.94 6.24
N ILE A 18 4.96 1.97 5.61
CA ILE A 18 5.92 1.84 4.52
C ILE A 18 7.24 2.46 4.94
N SER A 19 8.30 1.68 4.86
CA SER A 19 9.67 2.13 5.11
C SER A 19 10.55 1.80 3.90
N PHE A 20 11.63 2.55 3.71
CA PHE A 20 12.63 2.28 2.68
C PHE A 20 13.98 2.15 3.36
N ASN A 21 14.63 1.00 3.20
CA ASN A 21 15.90 0.67 3.88
C ASN A 21 17.14 1.00 3.03
N GLY A 22 16.98 1.62 1.87
CA GLY A 22 18.06 1.93 0.92
C GLY A 22 18.12 0.96 -0.27
N GLU A 23 17.52 -0.22 -0.14
CA GLU A 23 17.50 -1.25 -1.19
C GLU A 23 16.06 -1.64 -1.59
N SER A 24 15.17 -1.76 -0.61
CA SER A 24 13.79 -2.20 -0.79
C SER A 24 12.81 -1.44 0.10
N PHE A 25 11.55 -1.48 -0.28
CA PHE A 25 10.44 -0.98 0.52
C PHE A 25 9.88 -2.11 1.37
N GLU A 26 9.79 -1.88 2.67
CA GLU A 26 9.09 -2.77 3.60
C GLU A 26 7.69 -2.21 3.83
N VAL A 27 6.68 -3.05 3.66
CA VAL A 27 5.26 -2.72 3.82
C VAL A 27 4.66 -3.65 4.84
N GLU A 28 4.38 -3.13 6.04
CA GLU A 28 3.55 -3.81 7.02
C GLU A 28 2.10 -3.46 6.75
N ARG A 29 1.23 -4.46 6.63
CA ARG A 29 -0.21 -4.29 6.40
C ARG A 29 -0.96 -4.89 7.57
N ASP A 30 -1.65 -4.03 8.31
CA ASP A 30 -2.48 -4.40 9.45
C ASP A 30 -3.96 -4.39 9.05
N THR A 31 -4.58 -5.56 9.10
CA THR A 31 -6.01 -5.80 8.88
C THR A 31 -6.74 -6.19 10.17
N THR A 32 -6.12 -6.10 11.34
CA THR A 32 -6.71 -6.49 12.65
C THR A 32 -7.93 -5.67 13.07
N ARG A 33 -8.19 -4.57 12.35
CA ARG A 33 -9.36 -3.70 12.54
C ARG A 33 -10.46 -3.97 11.53
N ASP A 34 -10.24 -4.87 10.57
CA ASP A 34 -11.27 -5.37 9.65
C ASP A 34 -12.13 -6.41 10.35
N LYS A 35 -13.37 -6.04 10.68
CA LYS A 35 -14.25 -6.89 11.48
C LYS A 35 -14.61 -8.21 10.79
N TYR A 36 -14.58 -8.25 9.45
CA TYR A 36 -15.05 -9.38 8.67
C TYR A 36 -13.95 -10.05 7.83
N GLY A 37 -12.75 -9.45 7.77
CA GLY A 37 -11.57 -10.01 7.10
C GLY A 37 -10.69 -10.88 7.98
N GLU A 38 -9.50 -11.22 7.47
CA GLU A 38 -8.58 -12.18 8.09
C GLU A 38 -7.88 -11.69 9.37
N ASN A 39 -8.05 -10.42 9.78
CA ASN A 39 -7.52 -9.89 11.04
C ASN A 39 -6.04 -10.21 11.29
N THR A 40 -5.21 -10.07 10.24
CA THR A 40 -3.78 -10.39 10.28
C THR A 40 -2.91 -9.16 10.10
N ILE A 41 -1.65 -9.29 10.55
CA ILE A 41 -0.55 -8.38 10.20
C ILE A 41 0.34 -9.14 9.21
N THR A 42 0.55 -8.57 8.02
CA THR A 42 1.38 -9.17 6.97
C THR A 42 2.49 -8.22 6.54
N ASN A 43 3.69 -8.77 6.34
CA ASN A 43 4.85 -8.02 5.89
C ASN A 43 5.19 -8.34 4.43
N HIS A 44 5.45 -7.30 3.64
CA HIS A 44 5.80 -7.41 2.24
C HIS A 44 7.06 -6.60 1.91
N HIS A 45 7.90 -7.14 1.04
CA HIS A 45 9.06 -6.43 0.50
C HIS A 45 8.80 -6.10 -0.97
N CYS A 46 8.82 -4.82 -1.33
CA CYS A 46 8.70 -4.35 -2.71
C CYS A 46 10.05 -3.76 -3.17
N LYS A 47 10.43 -3.98 -4.42
CA LYS A 47 11.76 -3.54 -4.92
C LYS A 47 11.77 -2.16 -5.52
N SER A 48 10.65 -1.72 -6.08
CA SER A 48 10.61 -0.52 -6.89
C SER A 48 9.30 0.24 -6.73
N ILE A 49 9.35 1.54 -7.04
CA ILE A 49 8.20 2.42 -7.14
C ILE A 49 8.05 2.87 -8.60
N SER A 50 6.83 2.89 -9.10
CA SER A 50 6.48 3.41 -10.42
C SER A 50 5.51 4.58 -10.27
N VAL A 51 5.67 5.57 -11.16
CA VAL A 51 4.74 6.69 -11.30
C VAL A 51 4.00 6.53 -12.62
N MET A 52 2.67 6.60 -12.59
CA MET A 52 1.81 6.54 -13.77
C MET A 52 0.83 7.72 -13.76
N LYS A 53 0.30 8.11 -14.93
CA LYS A 53 -0.75 9.12 -15.00
C LYS A 53 -2.14 8.49 -14.83
N ASP A 54 -3.00 9.09 -14.02
CA ASP A 54 -4.42 8.73 -13.97
C ASP A 54 -5.21 9.35 -15.13
N GLU A 55 -6.52 9.08 -15.18
CA GLU A 55 -7.43 9.62 -16.20
C GLU A 55 -7.50 11.17 -16.23
N ASN A 56 -7.12 11.81 -15.13
CA ASN A 56 -7.09 13.26 -14.95
C ASN A 56 -5.65 13.82 -15.02
N ASN A 57 -4.67 13.03 -15.49
CA ASN A 57 -3.25 13.39 -15.60
C ASN A 57 -2.53 13.66 -14.26
N HIS A 58 -3.05 13.14 -13.16
CA HIS A 58 -2.40 13.16 -11.85
C HIS A 58 -1.37 12.04 -11.73
N ASP A 59 -0.30 12.27 -10.97
CA ASP A 59 0.72 11.25 -10.70
C ASP A 59 0.19 10.21 -9.71
N GLN A 60 0.18 8.95 -10.12
CA GLN A 60 -0.16 7.77 -9.32
C GLN A 60 1.10 7.02 -8.92
N TYR A 61 1.30 6.84 -7.62
CA TYR A 61 2.47 6.16 -7.08
C TYR A 61 2.12 4.71 -6.72
N ILE A 62 2.91 3.76 -7.22
CA ILE A 62 2.63 2.33 -7.11
C ILE A 62 3.90 1.58 -6.76
N LEU A 63 3.89 0.79 -5.67
CA LEU A 63 4.99 -0.15 -5.39
C LEU A 63 4.83 -1.40 -6.26
N ARG A 64 5.96 -1.87 -6.78
CA ARG A 64 6.08 -3.01 -7.70
C ARG A 64 6.98 -4.08 -7.10
N GLU A 65 6.85 -5.28 -7.67
CA GLU A 65 7.65 -6.45 -7.28
C GLU A 65 7.54 -6.77 -5.79
N CYS A 66 6.32 -6.69 -5.24
CA CYS A 66 6.04 -6.95 -3.84
C CYS A 66 5.93 -8.46 -3.55
N SER A 67 6.76 -8.98 -2.65
CA SER A 67 6.72 -10.38 -2.21
C SER A 67 5.40 -10.71 -1.53
N GLY A 68 4.74 -11.81 -1.93
CA GLY A 68 3.48 -12.23 -1.33
C GLY A 68 2.25 -11.42 -1.77
N PHE A 69 2.39 -10.54 -2.78
CA PHE A 69 1.28 -9.80 -3.37
C PHE A 69 1.19 -10.07 -4.87
N GLN A 70 0.01 -10.49 -5.34
CA GLN A 70 -0.25 -10.63 -6.79
C GLN A 70 -0.68 -9.31 -7.45
N ARG A 71 -0.98 -8.26 -6.67
CA ARG A 71 -1.47 -6.98 -7.16
C ARG A 71 -0.48 -5.85 -6.86
N PRO A 72 -0.43 -4.79 -7.71
CA PRO A 72 0.38 -3.61 -7.41
C PRO A 72 -0.13 -2.91 -6.15
N TYR A 73 0.78 -2.45 -5.29
CA TYR A 73 0.41 -1.76 -4.07
C TYR A 73 0.30 -0.25 -4.33
N TYR A 74 -0.92 0.28 -4.34
CA TYR A 74 -1.18 1.69 -4.63
C TYR A 74 -0.90 2.58 -3.42
N LEU A 75 0.06 3.52 -3.56
CA LEU A 75 0.42 4.48 -2.53
C LEU A 75 -0.48 5.72 -2.54
N GLY A 76 -0.91 6.18 -3.72
CA GLY A 76 -1.83 7.31 -3.81
C GLY A 76 -1.68 8.09 -5.11
N THR A 77 -2.48 9.15 -5.22
CA THR A 77 -2.48 10.11 -6.32
C THR A 77 -2.08 11.48 -5.82
N ASP A 78 -1.18 12.17 -6.52
CA ASP A 78 -0.94 13.61 -6.34
C ASP A 78 -2.11 14.38 -6.97
N LYS A 79 -3.07 14.76 -6.14
CA LYS A 79 -4.16 15.64 -6.56
C LYS A 79 -3.62 17.08 -6.54
N LYS A 80 -3.20 17.56 -7.70
CA LYS A 80 -2.86 18.98 -7.89
C LYS A 80 -4.11 19.87 -7.88
#